data_AF-A0AA96UC58-F1
#
_entry.id   AF-A0AA96UC58-F1
#
_cell.length_a   1.000
_cell.length_b   1.000
_cell.length_c   1.000
_cell.angle_alpha   90.00
_cell.angle_beta   90.00
_cell.angle_gamma   90.00
#
_symmetry.space_group_name_H-M   'P 1'
#
loop_
_entity.id
_entity.type
_entity.pdbx_description
1 polymer ?
#
loop_
_entity_poly.entity_id
_entity_poly.type
_entity_poly.pdbx_seq_one_letter_code
_entity_poly.pdbx_strand_id
1 'polypeptide(L)'
;MSGIFQQIESHTRKIFGNEPVCVHVGNVKDCDIKRHPTYPNFRAEAILAGVRSAPSSRLWESLIAMGRLGDLDGDDTWRLVVLDCITPCFRSLSSRIARDFRVEREEIRSAMVATALEVWASSATGVPPRLVRDRMVKAAFEVAFQRGRTGSPEHMTDQIDALTPPEAPVVDCSLRASSIIDISRIRNTEVAEQIRGERLGALLHGLGCFDAVQGFHEDMRAGRRSGSISPAVKASGLSRSRFSNSNLYYYASDLYPAFIGLREAAGVIGLPESTAYRLIRAGQFPLPVARAGRSYKVSVRALMQFTDIPDAIVHADDIENGARHARGAVQ
;
A
#
# COMPACT_ATOMS: atom_id res chain seq x y z
N MET A 1 -1.84 7.08 29.34
CA MET A 1 -1.07 8.16 28.69
C MET A 1 -1.62 8.35 27.28
N SER A 2 -1.85 9.58 26.83
CA SER A 2 -2.23 9.85 25.44
C SER A 2 -1.04 9.52 24.52
N GLY A 3 -1.29 8.76 23.45
CA GLY A 3 -0.25 8.40 22.50
C GLY A 3 0.24 9.62 21.71
N ILE A 4 1.46 9.56 21.16
CA ILE A 4 2.10 10.70 20.46
C ILE A 4 1.21 11.29 19.34
N PHE A 5 0.47 10.45 18.62
CA PHE A 5 -0.47 10.88 17.58
C PHE A 5 -1.62 11.75 18.12
N GLN A 6 -2.14 11.42 19.30
CA GLN A 6 -3.19 12.22 19.95
C GLN A 6 -2.62 13.52 20.50
N GLN A 7 -1.36 13.52 20.96
CA GLN A 7 -0.69 14.72 21.43
C GLN A 7 -0.49 15.72 20.28
N ILE A 8 -0.01 15.26 19.12
CA ILE A 8 0.12 16.10 17.91
C ILE A 8 -1.24 16.68 17.49
N GLU A 9 -2.28 15.83 17.39
CA GLU A 9 -3.63 16.26 17.00
C GLU A 9 -4.23 17.28 18.00
N SER A 10 -4.08 17.02 19.30
CA SER A 10 -4.56 17.90 20.37
C SER A 10 -3.83 19.23 20.38
N HIS A 11 -2.51 19.21 20.25
CA HIS A 11 -1.69 20.42 20.24
C HIS A 11 -2.03 21.31 19.05
N THR A 12 -2.12 20.73 17.85
CA THR A 12 -2.47 21.49 16.64
C THR A 12 -3.89 22.06 16.72
N ARG A 13 -4.84 21.30 17.28
CA ARG A 13 -6.19 21.82 17.55
C ARG A 13 -6.20 22.93 18.59
N LYS A 14 -5.31 22.91 19.58
CA LYS A 14 -5.20 23.98 20.58
C LYS A 14 -4.66 25.27 19.97
N ILE A 15 -3.71 25.17 19.04
CA ILE A 15 -3.14 26.34 18.34
C ILE A 15 -4.19 26.98 17.43
N PHE A 16 -4.84 26.19 16.57
CA PHE A 16 -5.68 26.76 15.51
C PHE A 16 -7.19 26.74 15.81
N GLY A 17 -7.67 25.87 16.71
CA GLY A 17 -9.10 25.75 17.03
C GLY A 17 -9.99 25.66 15.78
N ASN A 18 -10.93 26.61 15.67
CA ASN A 18 -11.77 26.83 14.49
C ASN A 18 -11.37 28.09 13.71
N GLU A 19 -10.20 28.65 14.01
CA GLU A 19 -9.69 29.84 13.33
C GLU A 19 -9.33 29.53 11.87
N PRO A 20 -9.44 30.52 10.98
CA PRO A 20 -9.01 30.38 9.60
C PRO A 20 -7.49 30.19 9.52
N VAL A 21 -7.04 29.39 8.56
CA VAL A 21 -5.61 29.08 8.35
C VAL A 21 -5.22 29.43 6.92
N CYS A 22 -4.02 30.00 6.75
CA CYS A 22 -3.48 30.36 5.44
C CYS A 22 -2.11 29.73 5.20
N VAL A 23 -2.05 28.79 4.25
CA VAL A 23 -0.80 28.13 3.83
C VAL A 23 0.09 29.01 2.93
N HIS A 24 -0.32 30.23 2.60
CA HIS A 24 0.48 31.14 1.76
C HIS A 24 1.40 32.04 2.57
N VAL A 25 0.93 32.50 3.74
CA VAL A 25 1.61 33.53 4.55
C VAL A 25 1.62 33.23 6.05
N GLY A 26 1.04 32.10 6.49
CA GLY A 26 0.94 31.76 7.90
C GLY A 26 -0.23 32.48 8.58
N ASN A 27 -0.17 33.81 8.64
CA ASN A 27 -1.18 34.67 9.25
C ASN A 27 -2.22 35.13 8.22
N VAL A 28 -3.49 34.81 8.49
CA VAL A 28 -4.62 35.18 7.62
C VAL A 28 -4.74 36.68 7.40
N LYS A 29 -4.35 37.51 8.37
CA LYS A 29 -4.42 38.98 8.25
C LYS A 29 -3.48 39.55 7.18
N ASP A 30 -2.43 38.80 6.86
CA ASP A 30 -1.39 39.22 5.93
C ASP A 30 -1.63 38.64 4.52
N CYS A 31 -2.76 37.98 4.30
CA CYS A 31 -3.10 37.37 3.01
C CYS A 31 -4.19 38.15 2.27
N ASP A 32 -3.92 38.54 1.03
CA ASP A 32 -4.89 39.22 0.16
C ASP A 32 -6.00 38.29 -0.37
N ILE A 33 -5.93 36.98 -0.10
CA ILE A 33 -6.90 36.00 -0.57
C ILE A 33 -8.15 36.06 0.31
N LYS A 34 -9.30 36.33 -0.29
CA LYS A 34 -10.56 36.57 0.46
C LYS A 34 -11.13 35.36 1.21
N ARG A 35 -10.62 34.15 1.00
CA ARG A 35 -11.19 32.92 1.56
C ARG A 35 -10.12 32.04 2.17
N HIS A 36 -10.22 31.85 3.48
CA HIS A 36 -9.38 30.95 4.25
C HIS A 36 -10.23 29.86 4.88
N PRO A 37 -9.90 28.58 4.66
CA PRO A 37 -10.58 27.49 5.35
C PRO A 37 -10.25 27.52 6.84
N THR A 38 -11.18 27.04 7.67
CA THR A 38 -10.88 26.70 9.06
C THR A 38 -9.87 25.54 9.12
N TYR A 39 -9.11 25.42 10.20
CA TYR A 39 -8.14 24.33 10.34
C TYR A 39 -8.72 22.92 10.10
N PRO A 40 -9.92 22.54 10.63
CA PRO A 40 -10.50 21.24 10.35
C PRO A 40 -10.76 20.98 8.86
N ASN A 41 -11.23 22.00 8.12
CA ASN A 41 -11.50 21.90 6.68
C ASN A 41 -10.18 21.80 5.89
N PHE A 42 -9.21 22.63 6.23
CA PHE A 42 -7.86 22.58 5.68
C PHE A 42 -7.21 21.21 5.86
N ARG A 43 -7.26 20.67 7.08
CA ARG A 43 -6.71 19.35 7.42
C ARG A 43 -7.37 18.23 6.62
N ALA A 44 -8.70 18.25 6.49
CA ALA A 44 -9.42 17.28 5.68
C ALA A 44 -8.98 17.33 4.21
N GLU A 45 -8.83 18.53 3.65
CA GLU A 45 -8.34 18.73 2.29
C GLU A 45 -6.89 18.24 2.11
N ALA A 46 -6.00 18.57 3.05
CA ALA A 46 -4.60 18.12 3.04
C ALA A 46 -4.49 16.58 3.07
N ILE A 47 -5.27 15.92 3.92
CA ILE A 47 -5.33 14.46 3.98
C ILE A 47 -5.80 13.88 2.64
N LEU A 48 -6.90 14.40 2.08
CA LEU A 48 -7.43 13.94 0.79
C LEU A 48 -6.42 14.14 -0.34
N ALA A 49 -5.73 15.28 -0.37
CA ALA A 49 -4.71 15.57 -1.36
C ALA A 49 -3.49 14.65 -1.21
N GLY A 50 -3.13 14.26 0.02
CA GLY A 50 -2.02 13.33 0.29
C GLY A 50 -2.31 11.89 -0.13
N VAL A 51 -3.57 11.49 -0.23
CA VAL A 51 -3.96 10.16 -0.75
C VAL A 51 -3.75 10.07 -2.27
N ARG A 52 -3.89 11.18 -3.00
CA ARG A 52 -3.89 11.21 -4.48
C ARG A 52 -2.50 11.42 -5.13
N SER A 53 -1.43 10.97 -4.46
CA SER A 53 -0.01 11.23 -4.83
C SER A 53 0.39 12.70 -4.61
N ALA A 54 1.26 12.93 -3.63
CA ALA A 54 1.71 14.27 -3.21
C ALA A 54 2.54 15.07 -4.25
N PRO A 55 3.28 14.50 -5.22
CA PRO A 55 4.11 15.26 -6.15
C PRO A 55 3.36 16.25 -7.04
N SER A 56 2.03 16.10 -7.18
CA SER A 56 1.16 17.01 -7.94
C SER A 56 0.31 17.94 -7.05
N SER A 57 0.40 17.82 -5.73
CA SER A 57 -0.43 18.62 -4.83
C SER A 57 0.27 19.92 -4.45
N ARG A 58 -0.17 21.03 -5.06
CA ARG A 58 0.26 22.39 -4.70
C ARG A 58 0.04 22.70 -3.22
N LEU A 59 -1.00 22.14 -2.61
CA LEU A 59 -1.30 22.32 -1.18
C LEU A 59 -0.17 21.77 -0.30
N TRP A 60 0.32 20.58 -0.60
CA TRP A 60 1.45 20.00 0.14
C TRP A 60 2.74 20.76 -0.13
N GLU A 61 2.99 21.21 -1.36
CA GLU A 61 4.15 22.08 -1.64
C GLU A 61 4.14 23.35 -0.79
N SER A 62 3.01 24.05 -0.72
CA SER A 62 2.87 25.26 0.11
C SER A 62 3.02 24.95 1.61
N LEU A 63 2.44 23.86 2.09
CA LEU A 63 2.51 23.46 3.49
C LEU A 63 3.95 23.12 3.92
N ILE A 64 4.69 22.40 3.08
CA ILE A 64 6.11 22.11 3.33
C ILE A 64 6.95 23.39 3.26
N ALA A 65 6.69 24.27 2.28
CA ALA A 65 7.39 25.55 2.16
C ALA A 65 7.17 26.43 3.40
N MET A 66 5.92 26.54 3.87
CA MET A 66 5.58 27.27 5.10
C MET A 66 6.25 26.67 6.34
N GLY A 67 6.29 25.35 6.46
CA GLY A 67 7.00 24.72 7.56
C GLY A 67 8.50 25.04 7.56
N ARG A 68 9.13 25.08 6.39
CA ARG A 68 10.55 25.46 6.28
C ARG A 68 10.80 26.92 6.61
N LEU A 69 9.90 27.82 6.19
CA LEU A 69 9.97 29.23 6.57
C LEU A 69 9.83 29.38 8.09
N GLY A 70 8.84 28.70 8.69
CA GLY A 70 8.66 28.69 10.14
C GLY A 70 9.90 28.18 10.88
N ASP A 71 10.53 27.09 10.42
CA ASP A 71 11.76 26.59 11.05
C ASP A 71 12.91 27.62 11.04
N LEU A 72 13.01 28.47 10.00
CA LEU A 72 14.01 29.56 9.94
C LEU A 72 13.72 30.64 10.98
N ASP A 73 12.44 30.90 11.25
CA ASP A 73 11.98 31.86 12.25
C ASP A 73 11.92 31.25 13.68
N GLY A 74 12.26 29.97 13.82
CA GLY A 74 12.16 29.23 15.08
C GLY A 74 10.73 28.85 15.48
N ASP A 75 9.78 28.99 14.56
CA ASP A 75 8.37 28.61 14.74
C ASP A 75 8.11 27.21 14.17
N ASP A 76 7.89 26.24 15.05
CA ASP A 76 7.62 24.85 14.66
C ASP A 76 6.13 24.54 14.45
N THR A 77 5.26 25.55 14.49
CA THR A 77 3.81 25.40 14.33
C THR A 77 3.45 24.68 13.04
N TRP A 78 4.02 25.11 11.91
CA TRP A 78 3.73 24.51 10.61
C TRP A 78 4.30 23.11 10.46
N ARG A 79 5.42 22.80 11.11
CA ARG A 79 5.96 21.44 11.19
C ARG A 79 5.00 20.51 11.94
N LEU A 80 4.37 20.99 13.01
CA LEU A 80 3.32 20.24 13.72
C LEU A 80 2.07 20.02 12.86
N VAL A 81 1.67 21.02 12.07
CA VAL A 81 0.55 20.88 11.10
C VAL A 81 0.86 19.80 10.06
N VAL A 82 2.08 19.78 9.53
CA VAL A 82 2.54 18.73 8.59
C VAL A 82 2.41 17.35 9.23
N LEU A 83 2.89 17.20 10.47
CA LEU A 83 2.78 15.93 11.22
C LEU A 83 1.33 15.51 11.47
N ASP A 84 0.45 16.42 11.87
CA ASP A 84 -0.97 16.12 12.09
C ASP A 84 -1.64 15.65 10.79
N CYS A 85 -1.30 16.26 9.65
CA CYS A 85 -1.85 15.89 8.35
C CYS A 85 -1.38 14.51 7.85
N ILE A 86 -0.16 14.06 8.18
CA ILE A 86 0.34 12.72 7.80
C ILE A 86 -0.01 11.62 8.82
N THR A 87 -0.28 11.98 10.08
CA THR A 87 -0.57 11.04 11.17
C THR A 87 -1.68 10.02 10.85
N PRO A 88 -2.78 10.36 10.15
CA PRO A 88 -3.78 9.39 9.72
C PRO A 88 -3.21 8.22 8.89
N CYS A 89 -2.21 8.47 8.04
CA CYS A 89 -1.53 7.43 7.26
C CYS A 89 -0.75 6.46 8.16
N PHE A 90 -0.30 6.91 9.33
CA PHE A 90 0.51 6.11 10.25
C PHE A 90 -0.36 5.25 11.19
N ARG A 91 -1.59 5.69 11.49
CA ARG A 91 -2.46 5.07 12.51
C ARG A 91 -2.87 3.63 12.16
N SER A 92 -3.27 3.38 10.91
CA SER A 92 -3.65 2.03 10.45
C SER A 92 -2.44 1.10 10.40
N LEU A 93 -1.32 1.57 9.83
CA LEU A 93 -0.11 0.78 9.68
C LEU A 93 0.51 0.40 11.03
N SER A 94 0.70 1.38 11.93
CA SER A 94 1.27 1.12 13.27
C SER A 94 0.45 0.11 14.07
N SER A 95 -0.88 0.18 13.98
CA SER A 95 -1.76 -0.76 14.68
C SER A 95 -1.65 -2.18 14.10
N ARG A 96 -1.51 -2.29 12.76
CA ARG A 96 -1.28 -3.57 12.08
C ARG A 96 0.07 -4.16 12.47
N ILE A 97 1.16 -3.40 12.38
CA ILE A 97 2.51 -3.88 12.72
C ILE A 97 2.58 -4.28 14.20
N ALA A 98 2.06 -3.46 15.12
CA ALA A 98 2.04 -3.77 16.55
C ALA A 98 1.38 -5.13 16.84
N ARG A 99 0.24 -5.39 16.18
CA ARG A 99 -0.48 -6.66 16.30
C ARG A 99 0.29 -7.82 15.67
N ASP A 100 0.76 -7.65 14.45
CA ASP A 100 1.37 -8.73 13.66
C ASP A 100 2.74 -9.15 14.24
N PHE A 101 3.48 -8.22 14.84
CA PHE A 101 4.81 -8.46 15.41
C PHE A 101 4.85 -8.48 16.95
N ARG A 102 3.70 -8.31 17.62
CA ARG A 102 3.56 -8.23 19.09
C ARG A 102 4.47 -7.18 19.75
N VAL A 103 4.70 -6.06 19.07
CA VAL A 103 5.50 -4.93 19.59
C VAL A 103 4.57 -3.85 20.15
N GLU A 104 5.02 -3.12 21.16
CA GLU A 104 4.25 -2.03 21.73
C GLU A 104 3.90 -0.98 20.68
N ARG A 105 2.60 -0.74 20.53
CA ARG A 105 2.07 0.18 19.52
C ARG A 105 2.62 1.60 19.70
N GLU A 106 2.80 2.05 20.93
CA GLU A 106 3.28 3.41 21.20
C GLU A 106 4.78 3.56 20.90
N GLU A 107 5.59 2.50 21.04
CA GLU A 107 6.99 2.49 20.60
C GLU A 107 7.08 2.69 19.09
N ILE A 108 6.30 1.92 18.32
CA ILE A 108 6.24 2.04 16.85
C ILE A 108 5.84 3.46 16.45
N ARG A 109 4.78 4.01 17.04
CA ARG A 109 4.30 5.36 16.71
C ARG A 109 5.32 6.44 17.01
N SER A 110 6.03 6.31 18.14
CA SER A 110 7.08 7.25 18.54
C SER A 110 8.25 7.20 17.56
N ALA A 111 8.68 5.99 17.18
CA ALA A 111 9.73 5.80 16.17
C ALA A 111 9.33 6.38 14.80
N MET A 112 8.08 6.17 14.36
CA MET A 112 7.57 6.73 13.11
C MET A 112 7.65 8.26 13.08
N VAL A 113 7.23 8.93 14.15
CA VAL A 113 7.26 10.40 14.26
C VAL A 113 8.69 10.92 14.33
N ALA A 114 9.54 10.28 15.14
CA ALA A 114 10.94 10.65 15.26
C ALA A 114 11.66 10.58 13.90
N THR A 115 11.54 9.47 13.19
CA THR A 115 12.15 9.30 11.87
C THR A 115 11.55 10.25 10.83
N ALA A 116 10.24 10.52 10.87
CA ALA A 116 9.65 11.53 9.99
C ALA A 116 10.25 12.92 10.23
N LEU A 117 10.49 13.31 11.50
CA LEU A 117 11.13 14.57 11.87
C LEU A 117 12.62 14.63 11.48
N GLU A 118 13.35 13.53 11.58
CA GLU A 118 14.74 13.44 11.08
C GLU A 118 14.81 13.65 9.57
N VAL A 119 13.87 13.05 8.81
CA VAL A 119 13.75 13.28 7.36
C VAL A 119 13.38 14.72 7.06
N TRP A 120 12.46 15.30 7.83
CA TRP A 120 12.11 16.71 7.70
C TRP A 120 13.35 17.62 7.83
N ALA A 121 14.10 17.46 8.93
CA ALA A 121 15.28 18.27 9.23
C ALA A 121 16.37 18.11 8.16
N SER A 122 16.64 16.89 7.72
CA SER A 122 17.61 16.63 6.64
C SER A 122 17.15 17.09 5.26
N SER A 123 15.84 17.33 5.06
CA SER A 123 15.31 17.80 3.78
C SER A 123 15.49 19.30 3.55
N ALA A 124 15.80 20.08 4.59
CA ALA A 124 15.87 21.54 4.54
C ALA A 124 16.80 22.03 3.42
N THR A 125 17.84 21.27 3.08
CA THR A 125 18.77 21.57 1.99
C THR A 125 18.57 20.61 0.81
N GLY A 126 18.32 21.17 -0.38
CA GLY A 126 18.41 20.43 -1.66
C GLY A 126 17.24 19.48 -2.00
N VAL A 127 16.26 19.28 -1.12
CA VAL A 127 15.06 18.48 -1.43
C VAL A 127 13.90 19.39 -1.84
N PRO A 128 13.33 19.22 -3.05
CA PRO A 128 12.12 19.95 -3.45
C PRO A 128 10.96 19.71 -2.47
N PRO A 129 10.19 20.73 -2.05
CA PRO A 129 9.08 20.61 -1.10
C PRO A 129 8.10 19.47 -1.43
N ARG A 130 7.77 19.29 -2.72
CA ARG A 130 6.88 18.24 -3.22
C ARG A 130 7.29 16.80 -2.89
N LEU A 131 8.56 16.55 -2.59
CA LEU A 131 9.08 15.22 -2.28
C LEU A 131 9.23 14.96 -0.77
N VAL A 132 9.15 16.01 0.06
CA VAL A 132 9.46 15.90 1.50
C VAL A 132 8.47 14.97 2.20
N ARG A 133 7.16 15.19 1.98
CA ARG A 133 6.10 14.38 2.59
C ARG A 133 6.27 12.90 2.27
N ASP A 134 6.49 12.55 1.01
CA ASP A 134 6.61 11.15 0.60
C ASP A 134 7.87 10.49 1.21
N ARG A 135 8.98 11.22 1.32
CA ARG A 135 10.18 10.75 2.02
C ARG A 135 9.91 10.54 3.51
N MET A 136 9.22 11.47 4.17
CA MET A 136 8.85 11.34 5.59
C MET A 136 7.98 10.10 5.82
N VAL A 137 6.93 9.92 5.00
CA VAL A 137 6.02 8.78 5.11
C VAL A 137 6.75 7.47 4.84
N LYS A 138 7.57 7.41 3.78
CA LYS A 138 8.35 6.22 3.43
C LYS A 138 9.30 5.81 4.56
N ALA A 139 10.09 6.74 5.08
CA ALA A 139 11.04 6.47 6.16
C ALA A 139 10.34 6.06 7.47
N ALA A 140 9.22 6.71 7.80
CA ALA A 140 8.39 6.32 8.94
C ALA A 140 7.85 4.88 8.79
N PHE A 141 7.45 4.48 7.58
CA PHE A 141 7.00 3.11 7.33
C PHE A 141 8.14 2.11 7.48
N GLU A 142 9.30 2.42 6.91
CA GLU A 142 10.51 1.57 7.01
C GLU A 142 10.92 1.34 8.46
N VAL A 143 11.01 2.38 9.29
CA VAL A 143 11.38 2.24 10.71
C VAL A 143 10.32 1.44 11.49
N ALA A 144 9.03 1.61 11.19
CA ALA A 144 7.97 0.85 11.85
C ALA A 144 8.13 -0.66 11.58
N PHE A 145 8.40 -1.05 10.34
CA PHE A 145 8.65 -2.44 10.00
C PHE A 145 9.94 -2.96 10.62
N GLN A 146 11.00 -2.14 10.67
CA GLN A 146 12.24 -2.50 11.32
C GLN A 146 12.03 -2.79 12.81
N ARG A 147 11.30 -1.92 13.52
CA ARG A 147 10.95 -2.10 14.95
C ARG A 147 10.09 -3.35 15.20
N GLY A 148 9.11 -3.58 14.34
CA GLY A 148 8.32 -4.82 14.37
C GLY A 148 9.20 -6.07 14.30
N ARG A 149 10.21 -6.07 13.42
CA ARG A 149 11.12 -7.21 13.26
C ARG A 149 12.07 -7.42 14.44
N THR A 150 12.54 -6.36 15.09
CA THR A 150 13.49 -6.46 16.20
C THR A 150 12.85 -6.88 17.53
N GLY A 151 11.54 -6.63 17.71
CA GLY A 151 10.84 -6.89 18.96
C GLY A 151 10.25 -8.31 19.10
N SER A 152 10.40 -9.18 18.11
CA SER A 152 9.92 -10.58 18.18
C SER A 152 10.99 -11.44 18.87
N PRO A 153 10.79 -11.89 20.13
CA PRO A 153 11.71 -12.79 20.77
C PRO A 153 11.46 -14.21 20.24
N GLU A 154 12.56 -14.88 19.91
CA GLU A 154 12.79 -16.33 19.90
C GLU A 154 11.58 -17.19 20.33
N HIS A 155 10.68 -17.55 19.40
CA HIS A 155 9.77 -18.70 19.55
C HIS A 155 9.24 -19.13 18.18
N MET A 156 9.77 -20.23 17.65
CA MET A 156 9.01 -21.36 17.09
C MET A 156 9.95 -22.25 16.26
N THR A 157 10.43 -23.28 16.94
CA THR A 157 10.81 -24.57 16.37
C THR A 157 9.55 -25.22 15.77
N ASP A 158 9.66 -25.67 14.52
CA ASP A 158 9.09 -26.90 13.95
C ASP A 158 8.50 -26.75 12.54
N GLN A 159 9.27 -27.32 11.60
CA GLN A 159 8.86 -28.24 10.53
C GLN A 159 7.68 -27.86 9.63
N ILE A 160 7.95 -27.48 8.36
CA ILE A 160 7.13 -27.87 7.20
C ILE A 160 8.05 -28.07 5.97
N ASP A 161 7.91 -29.26 5.37
CA ASP A 161 8.63 -29.77 4.20
C ASP A 161 8.37 -29.01 2.89
N ALA A 162 9.36 -29.13 2.00
CA ALA A 162 9.43 -28.50 0.70
C ALA A 162 8.49 -29.15 -0.33
N LEU A 163 7.70 -28.33 -1.03
CA LEU A 163 7.00 -28.72 -2.26
C LEU A 163 7.68 -28.04 -3.46
N THR A 164 8.18 -28.86 -4.38
CA THR A 164 8.77 -28.46 -5.66
C THR A 164 7.68 -28.33 -6.72
N PRO A 165 7.62 -27.25 -7.52
CA PRO A 165 6.64 -27.13 -8.60
C PRO A 165 7.10 -27.86 -9.89
N PRO A 166 6.16 -28.42 -10.69
CA PRO A 166 6.47 -29.05 -11.96
C PRO A 166 6.53 -28.02 -13.12
N GLU A 167 7.40 -28.27 -14.10
CA GLU A 167 7.54 -27.47 -15.33
C GLU A 167 6.35 -27.67 -16.29
N ALA A 168 5.78 -26.58 -16.80
CA ALA A 168 4.69 -26.59 -17.77
C ALA A 168 5.21 -26.35 -19.22
N PRO A 169 4.58 -26.95 -20.24
CA PRO A 169 5.01 -26.86 -21.63
C PRO A 169 4.66 -25.50 -22.27
N VAL A 170 5.58 -24.99 -23.08
CA VAL A 170 5.46 -23.74 -23.83
C VAL A 170 4.54 -23.94 -25.04
N VAL A 171 3.36 -23.32 -25.03
CA VAL A 171 2.46 -23.24 -26.19
C VAL A 171 2.68 -21.91 -26.89
N ASP A 172 3.13 -21.98 -28.14
CA ASP A 172 3.43 -20.83 -28.99
C ASP A 172 2.13 -20.34 -29.65
N CYS A 173 1.60 -19.19 -29.20
CA CYS A 173 0.36 -18.62 -29.71
C CYS A 173 0.65 -17.24 -30.32
N SER A 174 0.60 -17.15 -31.66
CA SER A 174 0.88 -15.90 -32.38
C SER A 174 -0.24 -14.87 -32.14
N LEU A 175 -0.04 -13.98 -31.16
CA LEU A 175 -0.99 -12.90 -30.88
C LEU A 175 -0.93 -11.82 -31.99
N ARG A 176 -2.05 -11.60 -32.69
CA ARG A 176 -2.21 -10.42 -33.58
C ARG A 176 -2.28 -9.16 -32.73
N ALA A 177 -1.30 -8.26 -32.88
CA ALA A 177 -1.16 -7.02 -32.11
C ALA A 177 -2.37 -6.05 -32.15
N SER A 178 -3.31 -6.23 -33.08
CA SER A 178 -4.52 -5.39 -33.20
C SER A 178 -5.65 -5.70 -32.19
N SER A 179 -5.49 -6.70 -31.32
CA SER A 179 -6.51 -7.10 -30.33
C SER A 179 -6.26 -6.60 -28.90
N ILE A 180 -5.21 -5.78 -28.68
CA ILE A 180 -4.87 -5.26 -27.35
C ILE A 180 -5.86 -4.15 -26.96
N ILE A 181 -6.95 -4.52 -26.30
CA ILE A 181 -7.88 -3.55 -25.70
C ILE A 181 -7.21 -2.94 -24.46
N ASP A 182 -6.96 -1.63 -24.52
CA ASP A 182 -6.54 -0.80 -23.40
C ASP A 182 -7.71 -0.59 -22.43
N ILE A 183 -7.70 -1.32 -21.32
CA ILE A 183 -8.74 -1.28 -20.29
C ILE A 183 -8.89 0.12 -19.69
N SER A 184 -7.81 0.92 -19.67
CA SER A 184 -7.84 2.27 -19.10
C SER A 184 -8.72 3.25 -19.89
N ARG A 185 -9.03 2.94 -21.16
CA ARG A 185 -9.88 3.76 -22.04
C ARG A 185 -11.37 3.42 -21.97
N ILE A 186 -11.73 2.36 -21.25
CA ILE A 186 -13.12 1.92 -21.13
C ILE A 186 -13.84 2.80 -20.11
N ARG A 187 -14.78 3.63 -20.58
CA ARG A 187 -15.55 4.56 -19.73
C ARG A 187 -16.48 3.85 -18.75
N ASN A 188 -16.97 2.66 -19.12
CA ASN A 188 -17.82 1.86 -18.25
C ASN A 188 -16.95 1.03 -17.28
N THR A 189 -16.97 1.41 -16.02
CA THR A 189 -16.20 0.76 -14.95
C THR A 189 -16.56 -0.70 -14.74
N GLU A 190 -17.84 -1.07 -14.91
CA GLU A 190 -18.31 -2.45 -14.77
C GLU A 190 -17.73 -3.35 -15.87
N VAL A 191 -17.76 -2.85 -17.12
CA VAL A 191 -17.19 -3.56 -18.28
C VAL A 191 -15.68 -3.69 -18.14
N ALA A 192 -14.99 -2.63 -17.70
CA ALA A 192 -13.55 -2.66 -17.46
C ALA A 192 -13.17 -3.70 -16.39
N GLU A 193 -13.97 -3.79 -15.33
CA GLU A 193 -13.82 -4.80 -14.28
C GLU A 193 -14.10 -6.22 -14.78
N GLN A 194 -15.12 -6.39 -15.62
CA GLN A 194 -15.49 -7.70 -16.17
C GLN A 194 -14.36 -8.23 -17.05
N ILE A 195 -13.84 -7.37 -17.94
CA ILE A 195 -12.71 -7.72 -18.82
C ILE A 195 -11.47 -8.06 -17.99
N ARG A 196 -11.21 -7.39 -16.86
CA ARG A 196 -10.08 -7.74 -15.97
C ARG A 196 -10.26 -9.14 -15.38
N GLY A 197 -11.43 -9.42 -14.81
CA GLY A 197 -11.74 -10.73 -14.24
C GLY A 197 -11.65 -11.83 -15.30
N GLU A 198 -12.31 -11.66 -16.45
CA GLU A 198 -12.30 -12.65 -17.53
C GLU A 198 -10.89 -12.90 -18.08
N ARG A 199 -10.07 -11.86 -18.28
CA ARG A 199 -8.67 -12.03 -18.71
C ARG A 199 -7.84 -12.79 -17.69
N LEU A 200 -8.00 -12.47 -16.40
CA LEU A 200 -7.29 -13.18 -15.33
C LEU A 200 -7.73 -14.65 -15.27
N GLY A 201 -9.02 -14.93 -15.42
CA GLY A 201 -9.56 -16.29 -15.51
C GLY A 201 -9.00 -17.10 -16.67
N ALA A 202 -9.01 -16.51 -17.87
CA ALA A 202 -8.43 -17.13 -19.06
C ALA A 202 -6.93 -17.43 -18.88
N LEU A 203 -6.18 -16.50 -18.28
CA LEU A 203 -4.76 -16.69 -17.95
C LEU A 203 -4.56 -17.84 -16.97
N LEU A 204 -5.32 -17.87 -15.87
CA LEU A 204 -5.21 -18.92 -14.84
C LEU A 204 -5.58 -20.31 -15.40
N HIS A 205 -6.51 -20.36 -16.35
CA HIS A 205 -6.81 -21.59 -17.09
C HIS A 205 -5.64 -22.02 -17.98
N GLY A 206 -5.07 -21.11 -18.77
CA GLY A 206 -3.92 -21.40 -19.63
C GLY A 206 -2.68 -21.86 -18.84
N LEU A 207 -2.53 -21.40 -17.60
CA LEU A 207 -1.47 -21.83 -16.68
C LEU A 207 -1.79 -23.16 -15.94
N GLY A 208 -2.96 -23.75 -16.15
CA GLY A 208 -3.38 -24.98 -15.47
C GLY A 208 -3.65 -24.81 -13.96
N CYS A 209 -3.81 -23.57 -13.48
CA CYS A 209 -4.02 -23.26 -12.05
C CYS A 209 -5.49 -23.10 -11.68
N PHE A 210 -6.41 -23.20 -12.64
CA PHE A 210 -7.80 -22.82 -12.42
C PHE A 210 -8.55 -23.72 -11.44
N ASP A 211 -8.20 -25.00 -11.31
CA ASP A 211 -8.86 -25.90 -10.35
C ASP A 211 -8.64 -25.43 -8.89
N ALA A 212 -7.45 -24.91 -8.57
CA ALA A 212 -7.17 -24.34 -7.26
C ALA A 212 -7.96 -23.04 -7.00
N VAL A 213 -8.10 -22.21 -8.04
CA VAL A 213 -8.88 -20.96 -8.00
C VAL A 213 -10.37 -21.28 -7.81
N GLN A 214 -10.87 -22.32 -8.46
CA GLN A 214 -12.24 -22.79 -8.29
C GLN A 214 -12.49 -23.26 -6.85
N GLY A 215 -11.59 -24.05 -6.26
CA GLY A 215 -11.69 -24.44 -4.86
C GLY A 215 -11.72 -23.24 -3.91
N PHE A 216 -10.87 -22.23 -4.18
CA PHE A 216 -10.90 -20.96 -3.44
C PHE A 216 -12.24 -20.23 -3.57
N HIS A 217 -12.83 -20.15 -4.77
CA HIS A 217 -14.15 -19.54 -4.96
C HIS A 217 -15.27 -20.31 -4.25
N GLU A 218 -15.23 -21.64 -4.25
CA GLU A 218 -16.20 -22.48 -3.54
C GLU A 218 -16.15 -22.22 -2.02
N ASP A 219 -14.95 -22.09 -1.47
CA ASP A 219 -14.76 -21.72 -0.07
C ASP A 219 -15.24 -20.30 0.24
N MET A 220 -15.01 -19.33 -0.66
CA MET A 220 -15.60 -18.00 -0.52
C MET A 220 -17.12 -18.03 -0.52
N ARG A 221 -17.75 -18.77 -1.46
CA ARG A 221 -19.21 -18.91 -1.55
C ARG A 221 -19.80 -19.59 -0.32
N ALA A 222 -19.07 -20.56 0.24
CA ALA A 222 -19.44 -21.25 1.47
C ALA A 222 -19.17 -20.43 2.75
N GLY A 223 -18.58 -19.23 2.63
CA GLY A 223 -18.18 -18.42 3.78
C GLY A 223 -17.00 -18.98 4.58
N ARG A 224 -16.34 -20.04 4.09
CA ARG A 224 -15.17 -20.67 4.70
C ARG A 224 -13.90 -19.96 4.25
N ARG A 225 -13.73 -18.70 4.65
CA ARG A 225 -12.48 -17.96 4.35
C ARG A 225 -11.32 -18.53 5.18
N SER A 226 -10.54 -19.43 4.59
CA SER A 226 -9.29 -19.92 5.17
C SER A 226 -8.17 -18.89 4.97
N GLY A 227 -7.71 -18.26 6.05
CA GLY A 227 -6.47 -17.48 6.06
C GLY A 227 -6.59 -15.95 6.17
N SER A 228 -5.43 -15.30 6.33
CA SER A 228 -5.16 -13.87 6.55
C SER A 228 -5.54 -12.97 5.36
N ILE A 229 -6.68 -13.21 4.73
CA ILE A 229 -7.20 -12.39 3.65
C ILE A 229 -7.86 -11.17 4.28
N SER A 230 -7.47 -9.98 3.81
CA SER A 230 -7.96 -8.72 4.35
C SER A 230 -9.49 -8.73 4.39
N PRO A 231 -10.13 -8.32 5.50
CA PRO A 231 -11.58 -8.27 5.58
C PRO A 231 -12.09 -7.50 4.37
N ALA A 232 -13.04 -8.12 3.67
CA ALA A 232 -13.49 -7.79 2.32
C ALA A 232 -13.38 -6.29 2.01
N VAL A 233 -12.91 -5.97 0.81
CA VAL A 233 -13.19 -4.66 0.20
C VAL A 233 -14.68 -4.44 0.39
N LYS A 234 -15.08 -3.58 1.34
CA LYS A 234 -16.48 -3.27 1.57
C LYS A 234 -16.94 -2.62 0.28
N ALA A 235 -17.69 -3.39 -0.50
CA ALA A 235 -18.17 -3.05 -1.83
C ALA A 235 -19.25 -1.96 -1.80
N SER A 236 -19.26 -1.08 -0.79
CA SER A 236 -20.22 0.03 -0.67
C SER A 236 -20.13 1.04 -1.82
N GLY A 237 -19.23 0.84 -2.80
CA GLY A 237 -19.19 1.58 -4.06
C GLY A 237 -18.98 0.72 -5.32
N LEU A 238 -19.02 -0.63 -5.24
CA LEU A 238 -18.82 -1.55 -6.37
C LEU A 238 -20.09 -2.36 -6.71
N SER A 239 -21.26 -1.87 -6.30
CA SER A 239 -22.53 -2.56 -6.58
C SER A 239 -22.82 -2.60 -8.08
N ARG A 240 -22.47 -3.72 -8.71
CA ARG A 240 -23.03 -4.11 -10.01
C ARG A 240 -24.49 -4.51 -9.84
N SER A 241 -25.33 -4.08 -10.77
CA SER A 241 -26.75 -4.47 -10.83
C SER A 241 -26.96 -5.95 -11.17
N ARG A 242 -25.94 -6.62 -11.74
CA ARG A 242 -26.02 -7.99 -12.27
C ARG A 242 -25.66 -9.09 -11.26
N PHE A 243 -24.96 -8.76 -10.17
CA PHE A 243 -24.52 -9.77 -9.19
C PHE A 243 -25.12 -9.48 -7.82
N SER A 244 -25.79 -10.48 -7.24
CA SER A 244 -26.51 -10.33 -5.98
C SER A 244 -25.62 -10.42 -4.73
N ASN A 245 -24.35 -10.84 -4.87
CA ASN A 245 -23.49 -11.16 -3.72
C ASN A 245 -22.16 -10.39 -3.73
N SER A 246 -22.14 -9.23 -3.06
CA SER A 246 -20.96 -8.38 -2.92
C SER A 246 -19.77 -9.02 -2.18
N ASN A 247 -19.94 -10.21 -1.58
CA ASN A 247 -18.89 -10.87 -0.80
C ASN A 247 -17.89 -11.68 -1.63
N LEU A 248 -18.07 -11.73 -2.96
CA LEU A 248 -17.22 -12.50 -3.89
C LEU A 248 -16.12 -11.65 -4.56
N TYR A 249 -15.94 -10.41 -4.09
CA TYR A 249 -14.83 -9.55 -4.48
C TYR A 249 -13.58 -9.85 -3.67
N TYR A 250 -12.45 -9.94 -4.36
CA TYR A 250 -11.12 -10.12 -3.76
C TYR A 250 -10.05 -9.43 -4.61
N TYR A 251 -8.86 -9.26 -4.04
CA TYR A 251 -7.70 -8.73 -4.76
C TYR A 251 -7.01 -9.86 -5.51
N ALA A 252 -6.51 -9.61 -6.72
CA ALA A 252 -5.74 -10.63 -7.46
C ALA A 252 -4.60 -11.22 -6.61
N SER A 253 -3.97 -10.43 -5.73
CA SER A 253 -2.96 -10.91 -4.79
C SER A 253 -3.44 -12.01 -3.82
N ASP A 254 -4.75 -12.11 -3.55
CA ASP A 254 -5.34 -13.11 -2.66
C ASP A 254 -5.29 -14.53 -3.26
N LEU A 255 -5.07 -14.66 -4.57
CA LEU A 255 -4.85 -15.94 -5.25
C LEU A 255 -3.43 -16.48 -5.10
N TYR A 256 -2.50 -15.64 -4.62
CA TYR A 256 -1.10 -16.00 -4.46
C TYR A 256 -0.77 -16.24 -2.99
N PRO A 257 0.31 -16.99 -2.69
CA PRO A 257 0.83 -17.05 -1.34
C PRO A 257 1.13 -15.64 -0.80
N ALA A 258 0.80 -15.36 0.46
CA ALA A 258 1.08 -14.05 1.06
C ALA A 258 2.57 -13.68 1.03
N PHE A 259 3.44 -14.70 1.10
CA PHE A 259 4.88 -14.58 1.08
C PHE A 259 5.53 -15.67 0.23
N ILE A 260 6.60 -15.32 -0.48
CA ILE A 260 7.47 -16.27 -1.19
C ILE A 260 8.90 -16.21 -0.62
N GLY A 261 9.73 -17.20 -0.95
CA GLY A 261 11.12 -17.19 -0.55
C GLY A 261 11.94 -16.12 -1.28
N LEU A 262 13.12 -15.84 -0.73
CA LEU A 262 14.03 -14.86 -1.32
C LEU A 262 14.56 -15.29 -2.68
N ARG A 263 14.79 -16.59 -2.89
CA ARG A 263 15.27 -17.11 -4.17
C ARG A 263 14.28 -16.78 -5.29
N GLU A 264 13.00 -17.06 -5.05
CA GLU A 264 11.91 -16.78 -6.00
C GLU A 264 11.76 -15.28 -6.21
N ALA A 265 11.74 -14.49 -5.14
CA ALA A 265 11.65 -13.04 -5.23
C ALA A 265 12.84 -12.41 -5.97
N ALA A 266 14.07 -12.90 -5.73
CA ALA A 266 15.28 -12.46 -6.40
C ALA A 266 15.22 -12.79 -7.90
N GLY A 267 14.73 -13.97 -8.26
CA GLY A 267 14.48 -14.36 -9.64
C GLY A 267 13.52 -13.40 -10.36
N VAL A 268 12.41 -13.04 -9.72
CA VAL A 268 11.42 -12.10 -10.29
C VAL A 268 12.02 -10.71 -10.55
N ILE A 269 12.89 -10.22 -9.67
CA ILE A 269 13.56 -8.91 -9.84
C ILE A 269 14.87 -8.98 -10.65
N GLY A 270 15.20 -10.14 -11.22
CA GLY A 270 16.40 -10.31 -12.06
C GLY A 270 17.72 -10.25 -11.30
N LEU A 271 17.74 -10.61 -10.01
CA LEU A 271 18.96 -10.65 -9.20
C LEU A 271 19.41 -12.09 -8.92
N PRO A 272 20.72 -12.37 -8.99
CA PRO A 272 21.25 -13.61 -8.44
C PRO A 272 20.97 -13.70 -6.94
N GLU A 273 20.60 -14.88 -6.45
CA GLU A 273 20.24 -15.10 -5.04
C GLU A 273 21.34 -14.61 -4.07
N SER A 274 22.61 -14.90 -4.37
CA SER A 274 23.76 -14.43 -3.57
C SER A 274 23.84 -12.89 -3.47
N THR A 275 23.48 -12.18 -4.55
CA THR A 275 23.42 -10.72 -4.59
C THR A 275 22.26 -10.21 -3.74
N ALA A 276 21.10 -10.87 -3.81
CA ALA A 276 19.96 -10.56 -2.97
C ALA A 276 20.31 -10.68 -1.47
N TYR A 277 20.98 -11.77 -1.05
CA TYR A 277 21.48 -11.92 0.33
C TYR A 277 22.47 -10.83 0.73
N ARG A 278 23.37 -10.41 -0.17
CA ARG A 278 24.32 -9.31 0.09
C ARG A 278 23.60 -7.98 0.29
N LEU A 279 22.64 -7.66 -0.58
CA LEU A 279 21.83 -6.45 -0.48
C LEU A 279 20.98 -6.43 0.79
N ILE A 280 20.40 -7.57 1.19
CA ILE A 280 19.64 -7.65 2.45
C ILE A 280 20.56 -7.39 3.64
N ARG A 281 21.75 -8.00 3.68
CA ARG A 281 22.73 -7.76 4.76
C ARG A 281 23.22 -6.31 4.81
N ALA A 282 23.30 -5.65 3.66
CA ALA A 282 23.62 -4.23 3.55
C ALA A 282 22.43 -3.30 3.82
N GLY A 283 21.21 -3.82 4.03
CA GLY A 283 19.99 -3.01 4.17
C GLY A 283 19.55 -2.31 2.88
N GLN A 284 20.02 -2.76 1.72
CA GLN A 284 19.82 -2.13 0.41
C GLN A 284 18.89 -2.94 -0.52
N PHE A 285 18.28 -4.02 -0.03
CA PHE A 285 17.37 -4.81 -0.86
C PHE A 285 16.09 -4.00 -1.16
N PRO A 286 15.62 -3.97 -2.42
CA PRO A 286 14.57 -3.04 -2.84
C PRO A 286 13.17 -3.39 -2.31
N LEU A 287 12.98 -4.60 -1.78
CA LEU A 287 11.70 -5.08 -1.29
C LEU A 287 11.71 -5.27 0.23
N PRO A 288 10.55 -5.13 0.90
CA PRO A 288 10.42 -5.51 2.30
C PRO A 288 10.64 -7.02 2.47
N VAL A 289 11.69 -7.38 3.21
CA VAL A 289 12.03 -8.77 3.51
C VAL A 289 11.76 -9.09 4.98
N ALA A 290 10.93 -10.08 5.25
CA ALA A 290 10.80 -10.68 6.57
C ALA A 290 11.77 -11.86 6.69
N ARG A 291 12.39 -12.04 7.85
CA ARG A 291 13.18 -13.23 8.13
C ARG A 291 12.27 -14.27 8.80
N ALA A 292 12.16 -15.45 8.21
CA ALA A 292 11.44 -16.60 8.75
C ALA A 292 12.43 -17.75 8.97
N GLY A 293 12.94 -17.86 10.19
CA GLY A 293 14.03 -18.77 10.54
C GLY A 293 15.35 -18.43 9.83
N ARG A 294 15.86 -19.39 9.05
CA ARG A 294 17.09 -19.23 8.24
C ARG A 294 16.82 -18.65 6.85
N SER A 295 15.56 -18.53 6.47
CA SER A 295 15.17 -18.08 5.14
C SER A 295 14.59 -16.69 5.19
N TYR A 296 14.83 -15.94 4.13
CA TYR A 296 14.17 -14.66 3.90
C TYR A 296 12.88 -14.89 3.11
N LYS A 297 11.83 -14.15 3.48
CA LYS A 297 10.51 -14.15 2.88
C LYS A 297 10.17 -12.76 2.39
N VAL A 298 9.58 -12.67 1.20
CA VAL A 298 9.19 -11.42 0.57
C VAL A 298 7.68 -11.44 0.36
N SER A 299 7.01 -10.33 0.67
CA SER A 299 5.57 -10.21 0.42
C SER A 299 5.30 -10.21 -1.08
N VAL A 300 4.40 -11.10 -1.54
CA VAL A 300 4.01 -11.12 -2.96
C VAL A 300 3.37 -9.81 -3.37
N ARG A 301 2.56 -9.21 -2.50
CA ARG A 301 1.94 -7.91 -2.78
C ARG A 301 2.98 -6.79 -2.97
N ALA A 302 4.03 -6.77 -2.14
CA ALA A 302 5.12 -5.81 -2.31
C ALA A 302 5.92 -6.08 -3.60
N LEU A 303 6.10 -7.35 -3.95
CA LEU A 303 6.75 -7.75 -5.20
C LEU A 303 5.94 -7.32 -6.44
N MET A 304 4.62 -7.56 -6.44
CA MET A 304 3.71 -7.11 -7.51
C MET A 304 3.79 -5.60 -7.69
N GLN A 305 3.77 -4.83 -6.59
CA GLN A 305 3.90 -3.37 -6.64
C GLN A 305 5.25 -2.93 -7.23
N PHE A 306 6.33 -3.62 -6.89
CA PHE A 306 7.66 -3.30 -7.41
C PHE A 306 7.81 -3.62 -8.90
N THR A 307 7.15 -4.67 -9.39
CA THR A 307 7.15 -5.05 -10.81
C THR A 307 6.04 -4.39 -11.61
N ASP A 308 5.36 -3.40 -11.05
CA ASP A 308 4.24 -2.69 -11.68
C ASP A 308 3.09 -3.62 -12.13
N ILE A 309 2.90 -4.74 -11.43
CA ILE A 309 1.78 -5.65 -11.64
C ILE A 309 0.60 -5.14 -10.80
N PRO A 310 -0.51 -4.73 -11.42
CA PRO A 310 -1.64 -4.18 -10.71
C PRO A 310 -2.34 -5.25 -9.85
N ASP A 311 -2.55 -4.93 -8.58
CA ASP A 311 -3.34 -5.74 -7.66
C ASP A 311 -4.84 -5.42 -7.83
N ALA A 312 -5.40 -5.89 -8.95
CA ALA A 312 -6.76 -5.56 -9.34
C ALA A 312 -7.80 -6.20 -8.42
N ILE A 313 -8.86 -5.47 -8.12
CA ILE A 313 -10.07 -6.03 -7.50
C ILE A 313 -10.87 -6.74 -8.59
N VAL A 314 -11.24 -7.99 -8.32
CA VAL A 314 -11.88 -8.91 -9.26
C VAL A 314 -13.04 -9.63 -8.59
N HIS A 315 -14.06 -9.98 -9.38
CA HIS A 315 -15.19 -10.79 -8.94
C HIS A 315 -14.97 -12.26 -9.36
N ALA A 316 -15.29 -13.20 -8.47
CA ALA A 316 -15.14 -14.63 -8.72
C ALA A 316 -15.80 -15.08 -10.04
N ASP A 317 -17.03 -14.65 -10.29
CA ASP A 317 -17.78 -15.09 -11.49
C ASP A 317 -17.15 -14.61 -12.81
N ASP A 318 -16.53 -13.43 -12.84
CA ASP A 318 -15.85 -12.93 -14.05
C ASP A 318 -14.63 -13.80 -14.37
N ILE A 319 -13.88 -14.20 -13.34
CA ILE A 319 -12.73 -15.09 -13.48
C ILE A 319 -13.18 -16.46 -13.98
N GLU A 320 -14.27 -17.00 -13.44
CA GLU A 320 -14.80 -18.27 -13.94
C GLU A 320 -15.35 -18.18 -15.36
N ASN A 321 -16.00 -17.07 -15.72
CA ASN A 321 -16.46 -16.81 -17.09
C ASN A 321 -15.28 -16.80 -18.07
N GLY A 322 -14.21 -16.11 -17.72
CA GLY A 322 -12.99 -16.06 -18.51
C GLY A 322 -12.32 -17.42 -18.71
N ALA A 323 -12.20 -18.19 -17.63
CA ALA A 323 -11.66 -19.54 -17.70
C ALA A 323 -12.52 -20.49 -18.55
N ARG A 324 -13.86 -20.42 -18.40
CA ARG A 324 -14.79 -21.19 -19.24
C ARG A 324 -14.67 -20.81 -20.72
N HIS A 325 -14.52 -19.52 -21.01
CA HIS A 325 -14.30 -19.05 -22.38
C HIS A 325 -13.00 -19.60 -22.96
N ALA A 326 -11.90 -19.55 -22.19
CA ALA A 326 -10.61 -20.10 -22.62
C ALA A 326 -10.69 -21.62 -22.84
N ARG A 327 -11.38 -22.37 -21.98
CA ARG A 327 -11.59 -23.81 -22.16
C ARG A 327 -12.34 -24.15 -23.46
N GLY A 328 -13.30 -23.32 -23.85
CA GLY A 328 -14.07 -23.50 -25.10
C GLY A 328 -13.32 -23.11 -26.38
N ALA A 329 -12.22 -22.38 -26.28
CA ALA A 329 -11.39 -21.97 -27.43
C ALA A 329 -10.28 -22.98 -27.79
N VAL A 330 -10.14 -24.06 -27.00
CA VAL A 330 -9.10 -25.11 -27.15
C VAL A 330 -9.65 -26.38 -27.84
N GLN A 331 -10.89 -26.32 -28.37
CA GLN A 331 -11.46 -27.35 -29.25
C GLN A 331 -11.34 -26.93 -30.72
#